data_AF-A0A6C2UMV8-F1
#
_entry.id   AF-A0A6C2UMV8-F1
#
_cell.length_a   1.000
_cell.length_b   1.000
_cell.length_c   1.000
_cell.angle_alpha   90.00
_cell.angle_beta   90.00
_cell.angle_gamma   90.00
#
_symmetry.space_group_name_H-M   'P 1'
#
loop_
_entity.id
_entity.type
_entity.pdbx_description
1 polymer ?
#
loop_
_entity_poly.entity_id
_entity_poly.type
_entity_poly.pdbx_seq_one_letter_code
_entity_poly.pdbx_strand_id
1 'polypeptide(L)'
;MSKIENLKLENLDSLFPESFTPDQIAQGKTLFLKEVAETMHEFYGGKMQTIPKAGYYGFNWFNVWYSPGVSRVSTEIRENPKRSFDLSNRGNLIAVVSDSTRVLGDGDCGPSGGLGVMEGKAFLMKYLGGVDAIALCIDAKGEDGKSDPKKIIDFVKMIQPSVGGVNLEDISQPNCFEVLDTLRDTCDIPVWHDDAQGTGCVTLAGLINALKVAGKKMGDVKIAMLGAGASNTTIASLIIQTGGDPKKIVMCDSKGGLHADRADIEANKAFYKKWELCQSTNPNKINSIDEAMKGADVLIALSRPGPDVIKPEWVSTMADKSICFVCANPVPEIYPHAAKAAGAYIVATGRGDFPNQVNNSLCFPGLLKGALLVKAKKITDKMAIAAAYAIAESAEKNGLSPDYIAPLMDETETFRNVAKAVALQAMEDGVARVQMTGDEVYAQAKKEIDESRNLTQSLMDNNFIKEPPLEMLEDCLEKAIAQMG
;
A
#
# COMPACT_ATOMS: atom_id res chain seq x y z
N MET A 1 30.36 -5.01 23.52
CA MET A 1 30.61 -4.54 22.14
C MET A 1 29.25 -4.26 21.54
N SER A 2 29.08 -3.13 20.86
CA SER A 2 27.83 -2.82 20.18
C SER A 2 27.51 -3.93 19.17
N LYS A 3 26.24 -4.34 19.13
CA LYS A 3 25.74 -5.27 18.11
C LYS A 3 25.29 -4.55 16.83
N ILE A 4 25.20 -3.22 16.87
CA ILE A 4 24.79 -2.39 15.73
C ILE A 4 26.05 -1.84 15.08
N GLU A 5 26.49 -2.48 14.01
CA GLU A 5 27.76 -2.15 13.35
C GLU A 5 27.61 -1.00 12.33
N ASN A 6 26.40 -0.77 11.83
CA ASN A 6 26.10 0.26 10.84
C ASN A 6 24.59 0.58 10.78
N LEU A 7 24.25 1.64 10.03
CA LEU A 7 22.89 2.15 9.86
C LEU A 7 22.01 1.33 8.90
N LYS A 8 22.55 0.28 8.26
CA LYS A 8 21.78 -0.49 7.27
C LYS A 8 20.79 -1.47 7.91
N LEU A 9 20.96 -1.79 9.20
CA LEU A 9 20.09 -2.70 9.95
C LEU A 9 19.94 -4.08 9.28
N GLU A 10 20.98 -4.57 8.58
CA GLU A 10 20.93 -5.86 7.86
C GLU A 10 20.90 -7.06 8.82
N ASN A 11 21.30 -6.88 10.09
CA ASN A 11 21.51 -7.94 11.07
C ASN A 11 20.42 -8.01 12.16
N LEU A 12 19.20 -7.51 11.89
CA LEU A 12 18.08 -7.40 12.85
C LEU A 12 17.85 -8.67 13.69
N ASP A 13 17.85 -9.86 13.07
CA ASP A 13 17.59 -11.12 13.78
C ASP A 13 18.68 -11.47 14.80
N SER A 14 19.92 -10.98 14.61
CA SER A 14 21.06 -11.25 15.49
C SER A 14 21.25 -10.22 16.62
N LEU A 15 20.47 -9.13 16.61
CA LEU A 15 20.55 -8.08 17.63
C LEU A 15 20.10 -8.58 19.01
N PHE A 16 19.17 -9.53 19.06
CA PHE A 16 18.58 -10.02 20.30
C PHE A 16 19.44 -11.11 20.96
N PRO A 17 19.27 -11.37 22.27
CA PRO A 17 19.97 -12.46 22.95
C PRO A 17 19.70 -13.83 22.30
N GLU A 18 20.73 -14.67 22.16
CA GLU A 18 20.59 -16.02 21.58
C GLU A 18 19.66 -16.92 22.40
N SER A 19 19.41 -16.57 23.67
CA SER A 19 18.47 -17.28 24.53
C SER A 19 17.00 -17.00 24.23
N PHE A 20 16.68 -16.01 23.38
CA PHE A 20 15.30 -15.66 23.05
C PHE A 20 14.68 -16.69 22.11
N THR A 21 13.41 -17.03 22.35
CA THR A 21 12.62 -17.84 21.43
C THR A 21 12.32 -17.06 20.13
N PRO A 22 11.93 -17.72 19.04
CA PRO A 22 11.52 -17.03 17.81
C PRO A 22 10.40 -16.00 18.02
N ASP A 23 9.44 -16.27 18.91
CA ASP A 23 8.38 -15.32 19.27
C ASP A 23 8.94 -14.10 20.00
N GLN A 24 9.87 -14.32 20.95
CA GLN A 24 10.56 -13.22 21.63
C GLN A 24 11.36 -12.39 20.63
N ILE A 25 12.10 -13.00 19.69
CA ILE A 25 12.82 -12.27 18.64
C ILE A 25 11.85 -11.45 17.79
N ALA A 26 10.72 -12.02 17.35
CA ALA A 26 9.71 -11.30 16.57
C ALA A 26 9.09 -10.11 17.33
N GLN A 27 8.78 -10.30 18.62
CA GLN A 27 8.30 -9.23 19.49
C GLN A 27 9.38 -8.15 19.69
N GLY A 28 10.62 -8.55 19.95
CA GLY A 28 11.76 -7.65 20.13
C GLY A 28 12.03 -6.81 18.89
N LYS A 29 12.02 -7.42 17.70
CA LYS A 29 12.12 -6.68 16.42
C LYS A 29 11.03 -5.63 16.29
N THR A 30 9.80 -5.97 16.66
CA THR A 30 8.67 -5.04 16.59
C THR A 30 8.87 -3.86 17.55
N LEU A 31 9.29 -4.11 18.79
CA LEU A 31 9.56 -3.05 19.76
C LEU A 31 10.74 -2.18 19.32
N PHE A 32 11.83 -2.79 18.89
CA PHE A 32 13.01 -2.08 18.39
C PHE A 32 12.67 -1.15 17.23
N LEU A 33 11.94 -1.65 16.22
CA LEU A 33 11.55 -0.82 15.07
C LEU A 33 10.59 0.30 15.46
N LYS A 34 9.76 0.14 16.49
CA LYS A 34 8.92 1.22 17.03
C LYS A 34 9.76 2.31 17.72
N GLU A 35 10.70 1.92 18.58
CA GLU A 35 11.62 2.86 19.25
C GLU A 35 12.48 3.62 18.24
N VAL A 36 13.04 2.91 17.25
CA VAL A 36 13.80 3.52 16.16
C VAL A 36 12.92 4.45 15.33
N ALA A 37 11.67 4.06 15.04
CA ALA A 37 10.76 4.91 14.28
C ALA A 37 10.51 6.25 14.99
N GLU A 38 10.13 6.23 16.27
CA GLU A 38 9.92 7.45 17.06
C GLU A 38 11.19 8.31 17.08
N THR A 39 12.32 7.71 17.46
CA THR A 39 13.61 8.39 17.60
C THR A 39 14.10 9.02 16.28
N MET A 40 13.95 8.32 15.14
CA MET A 40 14.35 8.85 13.84
C MET A 40 13.41 9.95 13.34
N HIS A 41 12.12 9.87 13.64
CA HIS A 41 11.18 10.96 13.29
C HIS A 41 11.48 12.24 14.07
N GLU A 42 11.86 12.12 15.35
CA GLU A 42 12.31 13.26 16.15
C GLU A 42 13.62 13.85 15.63
N PHE A 43 14.60 12.99 15.29
CA PHE A 43 15.90 13.44 14.78
C PHE A 43 15.80 14.25 13.49
N TYR A 44 14.94 13.82 12.56
CA TYR A 44 14.75 14.48 11.27
C TYR A 44 13.64 15.53 11.24
N GLY A 45 12.76 15.56 12.24
CA GLY A 45 11.56 16.40 12.22
C GLY A 45 10.53 15.97 11.16
N GLY A 46 10.34 14.66 11.01
CA GLY A 46 9.55 14.05 9.93
C GLY A 46 10.41 13.44 8.83
N LYS A 47 9.80 13.07 7.69
CA LYS A 47 10.49 12.30 6.63
C LYS A 47 10.65 13.04 5.30
N MET A 48 9.94 14.16 5.13
CA MET A 48 9.81 14.86 3.85
C MET A 48 10.27 16.31 3.95
N GLN A 49 10.83 16.82 2.86
CA GLN A 49 11.16 18.23 2.67
C GLN A 49 10.78 18.70 1.28
N THR A 50 10.59 20.02 1.11
CA THR A 50 10.35 20.62 -0.21
C THR A 50 11.62 21.33 -0.68
N ILE A 51 12.05 20.99 -1.90
CA ILE A 51 13.25 21.59 -2.52
C ILE A 51 12.91 22.15 -3.91
N PRO A 52 13.53 23.28 -4.33
CA PRO A 52 13.37 23.78 -5.69
C PRO A 52 13.91 22.79 -6.73
N LYS A 53 13.16 22.59 -7.81
CA LYS A 53 13.63 21.87 -9.02
C LYS A 53 13.97 22.81 -10.20
N ALA A 54 13.66 24.09 -10.05
CA ALA A 54 14.02 25.13 -11.01
C ALA A 54 15.36 25.77 -10.60
N GLY A 55 16.26 25.94 -11.57
CA GLY A 55 17.58 26.50 -11.32
C GLY A 55 17.55 27.96 -10.83
N TYR A 56 18.46 28.28 -9.93
CA TYR A 56 18.77 29.66 -9.51
C TYR A 56 20.15 30.05 -10.06
N TYR A 57 20.18 30.85 -11.13
CA TYR A 57 21.42 31.29 -11.77
C TYR A 57 21.75 32.77 -11.48
N GLY A 58 21.04 33.38 -10.52
CA GLY A 58 21.20 34.78 -10.12
C GLY A 58 19.87 35.49 -9.86
N PHE A 59 19.94 36.67 -9.24
CA PHE A 59 18.77 37.42 -8.75
C PHE A 59 17.66 37.61 -9.78
N ASN A 60 17.99 37.91 -11.04
CA ASN A 60 17.00 38.20 -12.08
C ASN A 60 16.09 37.01 -12.43
N TRP A 61 16.44 35.77 -12.04
CA TRP A 61 15.53 34.63 -12.19
C TRP A 61 14.30 34.72 -11.30
N PHE A 62 14.32 35.50 -10.21
CA PHE A 62 13.11 35.80 -9.44
C PHE A 62 12.08 36.56 -10.28
N ASN A 63 12.51 37.39 -11.24
CA ASN A 63 11.59 38.08 -12.14
C ASN A 63 10.93 37.14 -13.18
N VAL A 64 11.45 35.92 -13.32
CA VAL A 64 10.90 34.84 -14.17
C VAL A 64 9.98 33.95 -13.34
N TRP A 65 10.49 33.43 -12.22
CA TRP A 65 9.76 32.52 -11.31
C TRP A 65 8.66 33.22 -10.53
N TYR A 66 8.77 34.53 -10.38
CA TYR A 66 7.82 35.37 -9.68
C TYR A 66 7.47 36.61 -10.53
N SER A 67 6.92 37.63 -9.90
CA SER A 67 6.54 38.87 -10.57
C SER A 67 7.74 39.54 -11.25
N PRO A 68 7.60 40.00 -12.50
CA PRO A 68 6.37 40.01 -13.31
C PRO A 68 6.14 38.73 -14.16
N GLY A 69 7.16 37.89 -14.38
CA GLY A 69 7.13 36.78 -15.33
C GLY A 69 6.06 35.73 -15.07
N VAL A 70 5.81 35.39 -13.79
CA VAL A 70 4.80 34.40 -13.38
C VAL A 70 3.38 34.72 -13.88
N SER A 71 3.09 35.99 -14.18
CA SER A 71 1.81 36.42 -14.77
C SER A 71 1.47 35.65 -16.07
N ARG A 72 2.49 35.35 -16.90
CA ARG A 72 2.29 34.57 -18.13
C ARG A 72 1.84 33.14 -17.83
N VAL A 73 2.38 32.50 -16.79
CA VAL A 73 1.94 31.15 -16.40
C VAL A 73 0.47 31.17 -16.01
N SER A 74 0.04 32.15 -15.23
CA SER A 74 -1.35 32.33 -14.82
C SER A 74 -2.29 32.53 -16.00
N THR A 75 -1.93 33.39 -16.97
CA THR A 75 -2.80 33.63 -18.13
C THR A 75 -2.85 32.43 -19.08
N GLU A 76 -1.73 31.72 -19.30
CA GLU A 76 -1.72 30.48 -20.10
C GLU A 76 -2.61 29.38 -19.49
N ILE A 77 -2.59 29.22 -18.16
CA ILE A 77 -3.46 28.27 -17.46
C ILE A 77 -4.93 28.73 -17.50
N ARG A 78 -5.20 30.04 -17.44
CA ARG A 78 -6.56 30.57 -17.59
C ARG A 78 -7.16 30.24 -18.96
N GLU A 79 -6.41 30.43 -20.03
CA GLU A 79 -6.88 30.13 -21.39
C GLU A 79 -6.97 28.62 -21.67
N ASN A 80 -6.12 27.81 -21.04
CA ASN A 80 -6.16 26.35 -21.15
C ASN A 80 -5.78 25.69 -19.81
N PRO A 81 -6.77 25.33 -18.98
CA PRO A 81 -6.54 24.74 -17.65
C PRO A 81 -5.67 23.48 -17.65
N LYS A 82 -5.64 22.72 -18.75
CA LYS A 82 -4.80 21.51 -18.86
C LYS A 82 -3.30 21.83 -18.87
N ARG A 83 -2.90 23.07 -19.22
CA ARG A 83 -1.50 23.50 -19.14
C ARG A 83 -0.96 23.53 -17.72
N SER A 84 -1.82 23.53 -16.70
CA SER A 84 -1.38 23.41 -15.30
C SER A 84 -0.56 22.13 -15.05
N PHE A 85 -0.81 21.04 -15.78
CA PHE A 85 0.00 19.81 -15.70
C PHE A 85 1.43 19.99 -16.25
N ASP A 86 1.64 20.93 -17.18
CA ASP A 86 2.93 21.17 -17.84
C ASP A 86 3.70 22.33 -17.22
N LEU A 87 2.98 23.32 -16.69
CA LEU A 87 3.52 24.60 -16.21
C LEU A 87 3.66 24.65 -14.68
N SER A 88 3.35 23.56 -13.97
CA SER A 88 3.45 23.50 -12.50
C SER A 88 3.80 22.09 -12.03
N ASN A 89 3.95 21.90 -10.72
CA ASN A 89 4.19 20.58 -10.13
C ASN A 89 2.99 19.64 -10.26
N ARG A 90 1.79 20.13 -10.63
CA ARG A 90 0.57 19.33 -10.77
C ARG A 90 0.77 18.05 -11.57
N GLY A 91 1.60 18.07 -12.63
CA GLY A 91 1.87 16.91 -13.47
C GLY A 91 2.47 15.68 -12.77
N ASN A 92 3.13 15.88 -11.63
CA ASN A 92 3.82 14.82 -10.89
C ASN A 92 3.48 14.78 -9.39
N LEU A 93 2.51 15.59 -8.96
CA LEU A 93 2.18 15.77 -7.53
C LEU A 93 0.94 14.95 -7.14
N ILE A 94 1.08 14.11 -6.12
CA ILE A 94 -0.01 13.37 -5.50
C ILE A 94 -0.35 13.96 -4.13
N ALA A 95 -1.65 14.08 -3.84
CA ALA A 95 -2.13 14.28 -2.48
C ALA A 95 -2.41 12.93 -1.81
N VAL A 96 -1.73 12.63 -0.71
CA VAL A 96 -2.02 11.49 0.16
C VAL A 96 -3.03 11.94 1.21
N VAL A 97 -4.31 11.65 0.99
CA VAL A 97 -5.43 12.19 1.77
C VAL A 97 -5.96 11.13 2.73
N SER A 98 -6.06 11.48 4.00
CA SER A 98 -6.61 10.61 5.05
C SER A 98 -7.41 11.42 6.06
N ASP A 99 -8.46 10.83 6.64
CA ASP A 99 -9.09 11.35 7.86
C ASP A 99 -8.57 10.68 9.14
N SER A 100 -7.59 9.78 9.01
CA SER A 100 -6.94 9.02 10.08
C SER A 100 -7.90 8.18 10.94
N THR A 101 -9.07 7.82 10.41
CA THR A 101 -10.06 7.02 11.15
C THR A 101 -9.75 5.52 11.17
N ARG A 102 -8.81 5.05 10.33
CA ARG A 102 -8.35 3.66 10.31
C ARG A 102 -6.86 3.55 9.97
N VAL A 103 -6.02 4.20 10.76
CA VAL A 103 -4.55 4.13 10.57
C VAL A 103 -4.06 2.73 10.94
N LEU A 104 -3.64 1.96 9.93
CA LEU A 104 -3.15 0.59 10.10
C LEU A 104 -4.11 -0.27 10.95
N GLY A 105 -3.57 -0.98 11.95
CA GLY A 105 -4.33 -1.70 12.96
C GLY A 105 -4.76 -0.87 14.16
N ASP A 106 -4.15 0.32 14.34
CA ASP A 106 -4.32 1.17 15.52
C ASP A 106 -5.67 1.90 15.55
N GLY A 107 -6.32 2.03 14.39
CA GLY A 107 -7.69 2.54 14.29
C GLY A 107 -7.76 4.06 14.17
N ASP A 108 -8.75 4.66 14.83
CA ASP A 108 -8.91 6.13 14.81
C ASP A 108 -7.83 6.77 15.69
N CYS A 109 -6.84 7.38 15.04
CA CYS A 109 -5.72 8.08 15.69
C CYS A 109 -5.95 9.59 15.79
N GLY A 110 -7.15 10.07 15.44
CA GLY A 110 -7.47 11.48 15.27
C GLY A 110 -6.80 12.10 14.04
N PRO A 111 -7.24 13.31 13.61
CA PRO A 111 -6.86 13.88 12.32
C PRO A 111 -5.35 13.95 12.08
N SER A 112 -4.55 14.39 13.06
CA SER A 112 -3.08 14.47 12.87
C SER A 112 -2.36 13.13 13.08
N GLY A 113 -3.03 12.11 13.63
CA GLY A 113 -2.42 10.84 14.01
C GLY A 113 -1.88 10.04 12.82
N GLY A 114 -2.45 10.21 11.63
CA GLY A 114 -2.00 9.55 10.41
C GLY A 114 -0.72 10.12 9.78
N LEU A 115 -0.21 11.28 10.24
CA LEU A 115 0.89 11.99 9.56
C LEU A 115 2.14 11.13 9.35
N GLY A 116 2.49 10.29 10.34
CA GLY A 116 3.61 9.36 10.23
C GLY A 116 3.47 8.42 9.03
N VAL A 117 2.29 7.81 8.86
CA VAL A 117 1.96 6.90 7.74
C VAL A 117 1.87 7.66 6.42
N MET A 118 1.15 8.79 6.37
CA MET A 118 0.96 9.56 5.15
C MET A 118 2.27 10.13 4.59
N GLU A 119 3.14 10.63 5.46
CA GLU A 119 4.49 11.04 5.06
C GLU A 119 5.33 9.84 4.61
N GLY A 120 5.14 8.66 5.21
CA GLY A 120 5.82 7.43 4.79
C GLY A 120 5.43 7.05 3.36
N LYS A 121 4.14 7.13 3.03
CA LYS A 121 3.64 6.96 1.66
C LYS A 121 4.26 7.99 0.72
N ALA A 122 4.29 9.26 1.12
CA ALA A 122 4.90 10.32 0.31
C ALA A 122 6.41 10.08 0.08
N PHE A 123 7.14 9.63 1.09
CA PHE A 123 8.56 9.26 1.00
C PHE A 123 8.77 8.13 0.00
N LEU A 124 7.99 7.05 0.09
CA LEU A 124 8.08 5.91 -0.81
C LEU A 124 7.65 6.28 -2.25
N MET A 125 6.63 7.12 -2.43
CA MET A 125 6.24 7.65 -3.74
C MET A 125 7.42 8.39 -4.40
N LYS A 126 8.14 9.20 -3.62
CA LYS A 126 9.30 9.93 -4.12
C LYS A 126 10.48 9.01 -4.42
N TYR A 127 10.87 8.18 -3.47
CA TYR A 127 12.11 7.40 -3.55
C TYR A 127 11.99 6.19 -4.49
N LEU A 128 10.81 5.57 -4.57
CA LEU A 128 10.56 4.37 -5.38
C LEU A 128 9.88 4.67 -6.73
N GLY A 129 9.06 5.73 -6.78
CA GLY A 129 8.26 6.07 -7.96
C GLY A 129 8.70 7.32 -8.72
N GLY A 130 9.60 8.13 -8.16
CA GLY A 130 9.91 9.46 -8.71
C GLY A 130 8.71 10.42 -8.67
N VAL A 131 7.71 10.14 -7.82
CA VAL A 131 6.47 10.91 -7.70
C VAL A 131 6.58 11.90 -6.55
N ASP A 132 6.26 13.16 -6.79
CA ASP A 132 6.17 14.14 -5.71
C ASP A 132 4.85 13.93 -4.95
N ALA A 133 4.87 13.98 -3.62
CA ALA A 133 3.68 13.71 -2.81
C ALA A 133 3.63 14.58 -1.57
N ILE A 134 2.42 14.94 -1.16
CA ILE A 134 2.14 15.68 0.08
C ILE A 134 1.15 14.91 0.95
N ALA A 135 1.49 14.80 2.25
CA ALA A 135 0.61 14.23 3.27
C ALA A 135 -0.46 15.27 3.66
N LEU A 136 -1.74 14.90 3.55
CA LEU A 136 -2.89 15.73 3.87
C LEU A 136 -3.84 14.96 4.79
N CYS A 137 -3.56 14.98 6.10
CA CYS A 137 -4.51 14.48 7.07
C CYS A 137 -5.53 15.57 7.42
N ILE A 138 -6.83 15.24 7.35
CA ILE A 138 -7.92 16.21 7.48
C ILE A 138 -8.87 15.84 8.62
N ASP A 139 -9.51 16.86 9.20
CA ASP A 139 -10.63 16.64 10.12
C ASP A 139 -11.94 16.56 9.33
N ALA A 140 -12.42 15.33 9.14
CA ALA A 140 -13.67 15.06 8.45
C ALA A 140 -14.88 14.92 9.40
N LYS A 141 -14.77 15.29 10.67
CA LYS A 141 -15.88 15.12 11.63
C LYS A 141 -17.07 16.01 11.32
N GLY A 142 -18.27 15.45 11.30
CA GLY A 142 -19.55 16.15 11.26
C GLY A 142 -19.91 16.82 12.58
N GLU A 143 -21.09 17.45 12.62
CA GLU A 143 -21.60 18.11 13.85
C GLU A 143 -21.83 17.12 15.00
N ASP A 144 -22.05 15.85 14.68
CA ASP A 144 -22.21 14.76 15.66
C ASP A 144 -20.89 14.15 16.14
N GLY A 145 -19.74 14.72 15.70
CA GLY A 145 -18.41 14.28 16.05
C GLY A 145 -17.91 13.03 15.32
N LYS A 146 -18.69 12.47 14.39
CA LYS A 146 -18.30 11.30 13.58
C LYS A 146 -17.73 11.72 12.24
N SER A 147 -16.85 10.91 11.65
CA SER A 147 -16.36 11.17 10.28
C SER A 147 -17.50 11.16 9.25
N ASP A 148 -17.58 12.22 8.46
CA ASP A 148 -18.56 12.42 7.39
C ASP A 148 -17.86 12.27 6.02
N PRO A 149 -18.22 11.25 5.20
CA PRO A 149 -17.61 11.03 3.90
C PRO A 149 -17.76 12.24 2.95
N LYS A 150 -18.83 13.04 3.09
CA LYS A 150 -19.06 14.22 2.25
C LYS A 150 -17.99 15.28 2.43
N LYS A 151 -17.49 15.47 3.65
CA LYS A 151 -16.41 16.42 3.93
C LYS A 151 -15.11 16.02 3.23
N ILE A 152 -14.81 14.72 3.19
CA ILE A 152 -13.65 14.18 2.46
C ILE A 152 -13.85 14.41 0.96
N ILE A 153 -15.04 14.11 0.44
CA ILE A 153 -15.39 14.30 -0.98
C ILE A 153 -15.23 15.78 -1.38
N ASP A 154 -15.77 16.70 -0.59
CA ASP A 154 -15.70 18.14 -0.84
C ASP A 154 -14.26 18.64 -0.77
N PHE A 155 -13.49 18.21 0.25
CA PHE A 155 -12.08 18.54 0.37
C PHE A 155 -11.29 18.10 -0.87
N VAL A 156 -11.44 16.84 -1.29
CA VAL A 156 -10.74 16.32 -2.47
C VAL A 156 -11.12 17.10 -3.73
N LYS A 157 -12.41 17.43 -3.91
CA LYS A 157 -12.87 18.27 -5.02
C LYS A 157 -12.29 19.67 -5.01
N MET A 158 -12.04 20.25 -3.83
CA MET A 158 -11.40 21.55 -3.68
C MET A 158 -9.91 21.52 -4.04
N ILE A 159 -9.19 20.46 -3.65
CA ILE A 159 -7.73 20.36 -3.89
C ILE A 159 -7.36 19.84 -5.28
N GLN A 160 -8.27 19.19 -6.02
CA GLN A 160 -7.98 18.58 -7.33
C GLN A 160 -7.32 19.52 -8.37
N PRO A 161 -7.51 20.86 -8.38
CA PRO A 161 -6.81 21.72 -9.33
C PRO A 161 -5.30 21.83 -9.05
N SER A 162 -4.85 21.49 -7.84
CA SER A 162 -3.47 21.64 -7.37
C SER A 162 -2.62 20.38 -7.52
N VAL A 163 -3.26 19.21 -7.74
CA VAL A 163 -2.58 17.92 -7.79
C VAL A 163 -2.90 17.15 -9.08
N GLY A 164 -2.04 16.20 -9.42
CA GLY A 164 -2.16 15.32 -10.58
C GLY A 164 -2.97 14.06 -10.30
N GLY A 165 -3.16 13.72 -9.03
CA GLY A 165 -3.95 12.58 -8.54
C GLY A 165 -4.08 12.62 -7.01
N VAL A 166 -4.98 11.79 -6.48
CA VAL A 166 -5.25 11.67 -5.04
C VAL A 166 -5.18 10.21 -4.64
N ASN A 167 -4.34 9.93 -3.65
CA ASN A 167 -4.21 8.66 -2.97
C ASN A 167 -4.99 8.73 -1.65
N LEU A 168 -6.16 8.08 -1.59
CA LEU A 168 -6.92 7.94 -0.36
C LEU A 168 -6.30 6.84 0.51
N GLU A 169 -6.16 7.10 1.80
CA GLU A 169 -5.47 6.23 2.76
C GLU A 169 -6.17 6.22 4.13
N ASP A 170 -6.21 5.07 4.79
CA ASP A 170 -6.59 4.92 6.20
C ASP A 170 -7.96 5.55 6.56
N ILE A 171 -8.92 5.46 5.63
CA ILE A 171 -10.31 5.89 5.83
C ILE A 171 -11.14 4.67 6.25
N SER A 172 -11.87 4.79 7.35
CA SER A 172 -12.70 3.70 7.88
C SER A 172 -13.84 3.30 6.95
N GLN A 173 -14.20 2.02 6.97
CA GLN A 173 -15.42 1.53 6.33
C GLN A 173 -16.67 1.87 7.17
N PRO A 174 -17.83 2.12 6.56
CA PRO A 174 -18.10 2.07 5.11
C PRO A 174 -17.78 3.37 4.37
N ASN A 175 -17.36 4.45 5.05
CA ASN A 175 -17.13 5.77 4.44
C ASN A 175 -16.17 5.70 3.24
N CYS A 176 -15.11 4.89 3.34
CA CYS A 176 -14.13 4.70 2.27
C CYS A 176 -14.74 4.30 0.91
N PHE A 177 -15.84 3.55 0.90
CA PHE A 177 -16.49 3.11 -0.35
C PHE A 177 -17.18 4.29 -1.05
N GLU A 178 -18.05 5.02 -0.33
CA GLU A 178 -18.75 6.19 -0.88
C GLU A 178 -17.77 7.27 -1.33
N VAL A 179 -16.72 7.52 -0.54
CA VAL A 179 -15.66 8.48 -0.86
C VAL A 179 -14.97 8.09 -2.18
N LEU A 180 -14.50 6.85 -2.30
CA LEU A 180 -13.81 6.38 -3.50
C LEU A 180 -14.73 6.41 -4.72
N ASP A 181 -15.92 5.82 -4.63
CA ASP A 181 -16.84 5.71 -5.78
C ASP A 181 -17.23 7.10 -6.29
N THR A 182 -17.60 8.00 -5.38
CA THR A 182 -18.00 9.36 -5.74
C THR A 182 -16.84 10.12 -6.37
N LEU A 183 -15.64 10.07 -5.79
CA LEU A 183 -14.50 10.84 -6.29
C LEU A 183 -13.96 10.28 -7.60
N ARG A 184 -13.94 8.96 -7.78
CA ARG A 184 -13.50 8.32 -9.01
C ARG A 184 -14.38 8.69 -10.23
N ASP A 185 -15.64 9.01 -10.00
CA ASP A 185 -16.59 9.39 -11.04
C ASP A 185 -16.74 10.91 -11.22
N THR A 186 -16.45 11.70 -10.19
CA THR A 186 -16.70 13.16 -10.22
C THR A 186 -15.44 14.02 -10.32
N CYS A 187 -14.24 13.48 -10.08
CA CYS A 187 -12.99 14.22 -10.24
C CYS A 187 -12.42 14.13 -11.66
N ASP A 188 -11.71 15.19 -12.06
CA ASP A 188 -10.94 15.28 -13.31
C ASP A 188 -9.50 14.78 -13.15
N ILE A 189 -9.18 14.07 -12.08
CA ILE A 189 -7.87 13.48 -11.81
C ILE A 189 -8.07 12.07 -11.27
N PRO A 190 -7.09 11.17 -11.40
CA PRO A 190 -7.23 9.85 -10.83
C PRO A 190 -7.30 9.95 -9.31
N VAL A 191 -8.42 9.50 -8.77
CA VAL A 191 -8.63 9.23 -7.34
C VAL A 191 -8.74 7.73 -7.17
N TRP A 192 -7.98 7.20 -6.22
CA TRP A 192 -7.96 5.77 -5.90
C TRP A 192 -7.73 5.61 -4.40
N HIS A 193 -7.90 4.39 -3.89
CA HIS A 193 -7.70 4.08 -2.48
C HIS A 193 -6.71 2.94 -2.33
N ASP A 194 -5.58 3.21 -1.67
CA ASP A 194 -4.47 2.26 -1.57
C ASP A 194 -4.84 1.03 -0.75
N ASP A 195 -5.54 1.20 0.38
CA ASP A 195 -6.03 0.08 1.19
C ASP A 195 -7.00 -0.85 0.46
N ALA A 196 -7.68 -0.35 -0.58
CA ALA A 196 -8.57 -1.15 -1.42
C ALA A 196 -7.82 -1.71 -2.63
N GLN A 197 -7.57 -0.87 -3.64
CA GLN A 197 -7.02 -1.29 -4.93
C GLN A 197 -5.52 -1.58 -4.86
N GLY A 198 -4.75 -0.86 -4.05
CA GLY A 198 -3.32 -1.10 -3.86
C GLY A 198 -3.05 -2.42 -3.16
N THR A 199 -3.71 -2.66 -2.02
CA THR A 199 -3.66 -3.93 -1.29
C THR A 199 -4.21 -5.09 -2.13
N GLY A 200 -5.30 -4.85 -2.88
CA GLY A 200 -5.82 -5.79 -3.88
C GLY A 200 -4.78 -6.21 -4.92
N CYS A 201 -4.10 -5.23 -5.52
CA CYS A 201 -3.07 -5.42 -6.53
C CYS A 201 -1.91 -6.31 -6.02
N VAL A 202 -1.30 -5.95 -4.88
CA VAL A 202 -0.13 -6.68 -4.38
C VAL A 202 -0.48 -8.06 -3.85
N THR A 203 -1.67 -8.22 -3.27
CA THR A 203 -2.16 -9.53 -2.83
C THR A 203 -2.39 -10.45 -4.03
N LEU A 204 -2.98 -9.92 -5.11
CA LEU A 204 -3.13 -10.67 -6.35
C LEU A 204 -1.77 -11.03 -6.97
N ALA A 205 -0.81 -10.11 -6.99
CA ALA A 205 0.54 -10.36 -7.49
C ALA A 205 1.23 -11.52 -6.72
N GLY A 206 1.21 -11.44 -5.39
CA GLY A 206 1.73 -12.50 -4.53
C GLY A 206 0.99 -13.83 -4.75
N LEU A 207 -0.34 -13.80 -4.89
CA LEU A 207 -1.15 -15.00 -5.11
C LEU A 207 -0.82 -15.68 -6.44
N ILE A 208 -0.66 -14.91 -7.53
CA ILE A 208 -0.29 -15.43 -8.85
C ILE A 208 1.00 -16.26 -8.74
N ASN A 209 2.04 -15.71 -8.12
CA ASN A 209 3.31 -16.39 -7.96
C ASN A 209 3.26 -17.52 -6.94
N ALA A 210 2.57 -17.35 -5.81
CA ALA A 210 2.40 -18.40 -4.81
C ALA A 210 1.71 -19.64 -5.40
N LEU A 211 0.69 -19.44 -6.25
CA LEU A 211 0.02 -20.54 -6.95
C LEU A 211 0.96 -21.25 -7.93
N LYS A 212 1.82 -20.52 -8.67
CA LYS A 212 2.86 -21.12 -9.52
C LYS A 212 3.81 -21.98 -8.69
N VAL A 213 4.33 -21.46 -7.58
CA VAL A 213 5.25 -22.18 -6.67
C VAL A 213 4.58 -23.40 -6.02
N ALA A 214 3.30 -23.32 -5.69
CA ALA A 214 2.53 -24.42 -5.13
C ALA A 214 2.06 -25.44 -6.19
N GLY A 215 2.15 -25.11 -7.49
CA GLY A 215 1.65 -25.95 -8.59
C GLY A 215 0.11 -25.98 -8.68
N LYS A 216 -0.56 -24.89 -8.31
CA LYS A 216 -2.02 -24.75 -8.25
C LYS A 216 -2.54 -23.75 -9.30
N LYS A 217 -3.83 -23.81 -9.63
CA LYS A 217 -4.49 -22.90 -10.59
C LYS A 217 -5.54 -22.04 -9.89
N MET A 218 -5.62 -20.75 -10.25
CA MET A 218 -6.52 -19.77 -9.63
C MET A 218 -7.99 -20.22 -9.58
N GLY A 219 -8.52 -20.80 -10.66
CA GLY A 219 -9.92 -21.27 -10.70
C GLY A 219 -10.17 -22.56 -9.92
N ASP A 220 -9.13 -23.28 -9.53
CA ASP A 220 -9.24 -24.57 -8.86
C ASP A 220 -9.22 -24.48 -7.33
N VAL A 221 -8.53 -23.45 -6.79
CA VAL A 221 -8.25 -23.31 -5.36
C VAL A 221 -9.45 -22.90 -4.52
N LYS A 222 -9.47 -23.39 -3.28
CA LYS A 222 -10.35 -22.91 -2.20
C LYS A 222 -9.66 -21.81 -1.41
N ILE A 223 -10.35 -20.68 -1.25
CA ILE A 223 -9.79 -19.48 -0.61
C ILE A 223 -10.62 -19.13 0.64
N ALA A 224 -10.00 -19.22 1.80
CA ALA A 224 -10.55 -18.72 3.06
C ALA A 224 -10.05 -17.29 3.29
N MET A 225 -10.93 -16.38 3.65
CA MET A 225 -10.58 -14.98 3.91
C MET A 225 -11.08 -14.54 5.29
N LEU A 226 -10.18 -13.99 6.11
CA LEU A 226 -10.53 -13.43 7.42
C LEU A 226 -10.49 -11.90 7.39
N GLY A 227 -11.63 -11.28 7.72
CA GLY A 227 -11.86 -9.85 7.57
C GLY A 227 -12.65 -9.56 6.29
N ALA A 228 -13.63 -8.66 6.39
CA ALA A 228 -14.49 -8.26 5.27
C ALA A 228 -14.51 -6.73 5.10
N GLY A 229 -13.31 -6.13 5.16
CA GLY A 229 -13.15 -4.70 4.93
C GLY A 229 -12.71 -4.34 3.53
N ALA A 230 -12.44 -3.05 3.31
CA ALA A 230 -12.14 -2.50 1.99
C ALA A 230 -11.07 -3.30 1.24
N SER A 231 -9.98 -3.68 1.93
CA SER A 231 -8.92 -4.52 1.36
C SER A 231 -9.42 -5.89 0.91
N ASN A 232 -9.96 -6.71 1.83
CA ASN A 232 -10.37 -8.07 1.51
C ASN A 232 -11.53 -8.14 0.51
N THR A 233 -12.49 -7.21 0.58
CA THR A 233 -13.56 -7.14 -0.43
C THR A 233 -13.03 -6.81 -1.82
N THR A 234 -12.04 -5.93 -1.93
CA THR A 234 -11.37 -5.61 -3.20
C THR A 234 -10.51 -6.76 -3.69
N ILE A 235 -9.74 -7.41 -2.81
CA ILE A 235 -8.95 -8.61 -3.14
C ILE A 235 -9.84 -9.70 -3.74
N ALA A 236 -10.96 -10.03 -3.09
CA ALA A 236 -11.90 -11.03 -3.60
C ALA A 236 -12.41 -10.64 -5.00
N SER A 237 -12.77 -9.37 -5.21
CA SER A 237 -13.22 -8.88 -6.51
C SER A 237 -12.14 -9.05 -7.59
N LEU A 238 -10.89 -8.66 -7.33
CA LEU A 238 -9.79 -8.79 -8.31
C LEU A 238 -9.43 -10.25 -8.60
N ILE A 239 -9.48 -11.13 -7.59
CA ILE A 239 -9.30 -12.58 -7.77
C ILE A 239 -10.38 -13.14 -8.69
N ILE A 240 -11.65 -12.77 -8.48
CA ILE A 240 -12.76 -13.23 -9.34
C ILE A 240 -12.58 -12.71 -10.77
N GLN A 241 -12.22 -11.42 -10.93
CA GLN A 241 -11.97 -10.82 -12.26
C GLN A 241 -10.80 -11.48 -13.01
N THR A 242 -9.88 -12.14 -12.31
CA THR A 242 -8.71 -12.83 -12.88
C THR A 242 -8.85 -14.36 -12.93
N GLY A 243 -10.07 -14.88 -12.73
CA GLY A 243 -10.40 -16.28 -12.97
C GLY A 243 -10.52 -17.15 -11.72
N GLY A 244 -10.54 -16.56 -10.52
CA GLY A 244 -10.92 -17.26 -9.29
C GLY A 244 -12.41 -17.65 -9.30
N ASP A 245 -12.73 -18.86 -8.85
CA ASP A 245 -14.13 -19.31 -8.75
C ASP A 245 -14.78 -18.71 -7.49
N PRO A 246 -15.77 -17.80 -7.62
CA PRO A 246 -16.41 -17.18 -6.46
C PRO A 246 -17.07 -18.21 -5.53
N LYS A 247 -17.51 -19.36 -6.04
CA LYS A 247 -18.13 -20.42 -5.23
C LYS A 247 -17.14 -21.11 -4.27
N LYS A 248 -15.83 -20.95 -4.51
CA LYS A 248 -14.74 -21.50 -3.69
C LYS A 248 -14.11 -20.48 -2.75
N ILE A 249 -14.66 -19.26 -2.71
CA ILE A 249 -14.24 -18.21 -1.79
C ILE A 249 -15.20 -18.19 -0.59
N VAL A 250 -14.64 -18.18 0.62
CA VAL A 250 -15.39 -18.00 1.87
C VAL A 250 -14.74 -16.87 2.64
N MET A 251 -15.47 -15.78 2.82
CA MET A 251 -15.03 -14.61 3.59
C MET A 251 -15.80 -14.51 4.90
N CYS A 252 -15.09 -14.31 6.01
CA CYS A 252 -15.67 -14.15 7.33
C CYS A 252 -15.46 -12.74 7.88
N ASP A 253 -16.54 -12.11 8.35
CA ASP A 253 -16.48 -10.88 9.15
C ASP A 253 -16.65 -11.20 10.66
N SER A 254 -16.78 -10.17 11.49
CA SER A 254 -16.93 -10.34 12.94
C SER A 254 -18.22 -11.06 13.38
N LYS A 255 -19.19 -11.26 12.47
CA LYS A 255 -20.46 -11.95 12.73
C LYS A 255 -20.57 -13.31 12.04
N GLY A 256 -19.54 -13.75 11.33
CA GLY A 256 -19.50 -15.05 10.64
C GLY A 256 -19.24 -14.93 9.14
N GLY A 257 -19.57 -15.99 8.41
CA GLY A 257 -19.41 -16.05 6.96
C GLY A 257 -20.30 -15.04 6.23
N LEU A 258 -19.80 -14.47 5.14
CA LEU A 258 -20.61 -13.77 4.16
C LEU A 258 -21.34 -14.83 3.32
N HIS A 259 -22.66 -14.70 3.22
CA HIS A 259 -23.55 -15.57 2.45
C HIS A 259 -24.92 -14.90 2.26
N ALA A 260 -25.75 -15.44 1.37
CA ALA A 260 -27.03 -14.85 0.98
C ALA A 260 -28.01 -14.58 2.16
N ASP A 261 -27.93 -15.32 3.26
CA ASP A 261 -28.82 -15.11 4.42
C ASP A 261 -28.37 -13.98 5.37
N ARG A 262 -27.35 -13.18 5.03
CA ARG A 262 -26.85 -12.07 5.87
C ARG A 262 -27.73 -10.83 5.79
N ALA A 263 -28.93 -10.91 6.36
CA ALA A 263 -29.92 -9.82 6.40
C ALA A 263 -29.39 -8.52 7.03
N ASP A 264 -28.44 -8.61 7.96
CA ASP A 264 -27.80 -7.44 8.57
C ASP A 264 -26.93 -6.64 7.60
N ILE A 265 -26.35 -7.30 6.58
CA ILE A 265 -25.60 -6.68 5.50
C ILE A 265 -26.57 -6.14 4.44
N GLU A 266 -27.57 -6.94 4.03
CA GLU A 266 -28.57 -6.53 3.04
C GLU A 266 -29.31 -5.24 3.45
N ALA A 267 -29.68 -5.13 4.73
CA ALA A 267 -30.41 -3.98 5.26
C ALA A 267 -29.62 -2.67 5.22
N ASN A 268 -28.27 -2.72 5.14
CA ASN A 268 -27.42 -1.53 5.15
C ASN A 268 -26.72 -1.35 3.80
N LYS A 269 -27.28 -0.45 2.98
CA LYS A 269 -26.79 -0.15 1.63
C LYS A 269 -25.34 0.35 1.57
N ALA A 270 -24.79 0.87 2.67
CA ALA A 270 -23.39 1.30 2.73
C ALA A 270 -22.41 0.11 2.62
N PHE A 271 -22.87 -1.12 2.89
CA PHE A 271 -22.08 -2.35 2.75
C PHE A 271 -22.32 -3.08 1.43
N TYR A 272 -22.68 -2.37 0.35
CA TYR A 272 -23.03 -2.99 -0.93
C TYR A 272 -21.93 -3.92 -1.47
N LYS A 273 -20.63 -3.58 -1.32
CA LYS A 273 -19.50 -4.46 -1.68
C LYS A 273 -19.52 -5.80 -0.96
N LYS A 274 -19.85 -5.80 0.34
CA LYS A 274 -20.00 -7.04 1.11
C LYS A 274 -21.23 -7.82 0.64
N TRP A 275 -22.33 -7.12 0.34
CA TRP A 275 -23.55 -7.74 -0.12
C TRP A 275 -23.38 -8.45 -1.47
N GLU A 276 -22.69 -7.83 -2.43
CA GLU A 276 -22.32 -8.46 -3.70
C GLU A 276 -21.57 -9.78 -3.48
N LEU A 277 -20.66 -9.82 -2.51
CA LEU A 277 -19.93 -11.04 -2.14
C LEU A 277 -20.81 -12.06 -1.39
N CYS A 278 -21.73 -11.62 -0.52
CA CYS A 278 -22.73 -12.50 0.10
C CYS A 278 -23.56 -13.24 -0.95
N GLN A 279 -23.89 -12.58 -2.06
CA GLN A 279 -24.73 -13.14 -3.12
C GLN A 279 -23.98 -14.05 -4.08
N SER A 280 -22.66 -13.86 -4.24
CA SER A 280 -21.87 -14.53 -5.27
C SER A 280 -20.94 -15.62 -4.74
N THR A 281 -20.59 -15.59 -3.45
CA THR A 281 -19.62 -16.50 -2.83
C THR A 281 -20.27 -17.42 -1.78
N ASN A 282 -19.49 -18.36 -1.23
CA ASN A 282 -19.88 -19.22 -0.11
C ASN A 282 -21.31 -19.85 -0.21
N PRO A 283 -21.60 -20.63 -1.26
CA PRO A 283 -22.93 -21.24 -1.45
C PRO A 283 -23.30 -22.23 -0.34
N ASN A 284 -22.30 -22.77 0.36
CA ASN A 284 -22.46 -23.71 1.46
C ASN A 284 -22.72 -23.03 2.81
N LYS A 285 -22.75 -21.70 2.86
CA LYS A 285 -23.02 -20.90 4.06
C LYS A 285 -22.11 -21.27 5.24
N ILE A 286 -20.84 -21.57 4.94
CA ILE A 286 -19.81 -21.80 5.97
C ILE A 286 -19.71 -20.53 6.80
N ASN A 287 -19.85 -20.65 8.13
CA ASN A 287 -20.11 -19.50 8.99
C ASN A 287 -18.98 -19.18 9.98
N SER A 288 -17.86 -19.90 9.93
CA SER A 288 -16.68 -19.62 10.74
C SER A 288 -15.38 -19.81 9.95
N ILE A 289 -14.33 -19.08 10.35
CA ILE A 289 -13.04 -19.10 9.66
C ILE A 289 -12.33 -20.46 9.80
N ASP A 290 -12.46 -21.11 10.95
CA ASP A 290 -11.88 -22.43 11.20
C ASP A 290 -12.52 -23.51 10.33
N GLU A 291 -13.81 -23.42 10.02
CA GLU A 291 -14.46 -24.30 9.03
C GLU A 291 -14.05 -23.96 7.61
N ALA A 292 -13.95 -22.67 7.27
CA ALA A 292 -13.53 -22.21 5.95
C ALA A 292 -12.10 -22.66 5.58
N MET A 293 -11.21 -22.74 6.57
CA MET A 293 -9.82 -23.15 6.39
C MET A 293 -9.63 -24.67 6.17
N LYS A 294 -10.61 -25.51 6.54
CA LYS A 294 -10.50 -26.98 6.38
C LYS A 294 -10.38 -27.36 4.91
N GLY A 295 -9.22 -27.86 4.53
CA GLY A 295 -8.87 -28.21 3.15
C GLY A 295 -8.81 -27.00 2.21
N ALA A 296 -8.68 -25.78 2.73
CA ALA A 296 -8.44 -24.59 1.92
C ALA A 296 -7.02 -24.60 1.36
N ASP A 297 -6.85 -24.14 0.12
CA ASP A 297 -5.54 -24.00 -0.51
C ASP A 297 -4.86 -22.69 -0.11
N VAL A 298 -5.67 -21.66 0.12
CA VAL A 298 -5.22 -20.29 0.37
C VAL A 298 -5.98 -19.72 1.56
N LEU A 299 -5.25 -19.09 2.47
CA LEU A 299 -5.75 -18.18 3.50
C LEU A 299 -5.31 -16.76 3.14
N ILE A 300 -6.24 -15.81 3.13
CA ILE A 300 -5.95 -14.37 3.04
C ILE A 300 -6.58 -13.67 4.25
N ALA A 301 -5.75 -13.25 5.20
CA ALA A 301 -6.15 -12.55 6.39
C ALA A 301 -5.66 -11.09 6.35
N LEU A 302 -6.63 -10.17 6.40
CA LEU A 302 -6.43 -8.75 6.64
C LEU A 302 -7.49 -8.32 7.65
N SER A 303 -7.19 -8.60 8.90
CA SER A 303 -8.13 -8.54 10.01
C SER A 303 -7.56 -7.71 11.17
N ARG A 304 -7.94 -8.03 12.40
CA ARG A 304 -7.37 -7.38 13.59
C ARG A 304 -5.90 -7.82 13.76
N PRO A 305 -5.03 -6.97 14.31
CA PRO A 305 -3.64 -7.35 14.60
C PRO A 305 -3.55 -8.53 15.57
N GLY A 306 -2.49 -9.34 15.42
CA GLY A 306 -2.22 -10.51 16.26
C GLY A 306 -1.31 -10.24 17.47
N PRO A 307 -0.61 -11.27 17.98
CA PRO A 307 -0.63 -12.67 17.51
C PRO A 307 -1.94 -13.40 17.87
N ASP A 308 -2.10 -14.64 17.39
CA ASP A 308 -3.17 -15.60 17.76
C ASP A 308 -4.58 -15.30 17.23
N VAL A 309 -4.69 -14.46 16.20
CA VAL A 309 -5.97 -14.23 15.49
C VAL A 309 -6.25 -15.37 14.53
N ILE A 310 -5.21 -15.87 13.87
CA ILE A 310 -5.20 -17.15 13.15
C ILE A 310 -4.43 -18.15 14.00
N LYS A 311 -4.99 -19.34 14.19
CA LYS A 311 -4.41 -20.33 15.09
C LYS A 311 -3.64 -21.43 14.33
N PRO A 312 -2.51 -21.93 14.87
CA PRO A 312 -1.77 -23.04 14.28
C PRO A 312 -2.64 -24.26 13.96
N GLU A 313 -3.59 -24.61 14.84
CA GLU A 313 -4.49 -25.74 14.61
C GLU A 313 -5.36 -25.56 13.37
N TRP A 314 -5.75 -24.33 13.00
CA TRP A 314 -6.53 -24.08 11.79
C TRP A 314 -5.66 -24.22 10.55
N VAL A 315 -4.44 -23.67 10.59
CA VAL A 315 -3.44 -23.79 9.50
C VAL A 315 -3.15 -25.28 9.20
N SER A 316 -3.05 -26.12 10.24
CA SER A 316 -2.81 -27.56 10.08
C SER A 316 -3.93 -28.32 9.37
N THR A 317 -5.12 -27.75 9.27
CA THR A 317 -6.26 -28.35 8.55
C THR A 317 -6.33 -27.97 7.07
N MET A 318 -5.47 -27.07 6.61
CA MET A 318 -5.43 -26.63 5.21
C MET A 318 -4.90 -27.73 4.28
N ALA A 319 -5.08 -27.52 2.98
CA ALA A 319 -4.60 -28.46 1.96
C ALA A 319 -3.06 -28.52 1.91
N ASP A 320 -2.52 -29.59 1.31
CA ASP A 320 -1.09 -29.69 1.03
C ASP A 320 -0.61 -28.49 0.20
N LYS A 321 0.62 -28.04 0.46
CA LYS A 321 1.19 -26.80 -0.08
C LYS A 321 0.26 -25.60 0.09
N SER A 322 -0.27 -25.39 1.29
CA SER A 322 -1.12 -24.25 1.62
C SER A 322 -0.35 -22.92 1.57
N ILE A 323 -1.08 -21.87 1.18
CA ILE A 323 -0.57 -20.50 1.06
C ILE A 323 -1.27 -19.66 2.12
N CYS A 324 -0.51 -18.99 2.98
CA CYS A 324 -1.05 -18.13 4.04
C CYS A 324 -0.56 -16.70 3.87
N PHE A 325 -1.45 -15.78 3.51
CA PHE A 325 -1.20 -14.34 3.56
C PHE A 325 -1.83 -13.79 4.83
N VAL A 326 -1.00 -13.30 5.76
CA VAL A 326 -1.38 -12.83 7.10
C VAL A 326 -0.83 -11.42 7.28
N CYS A 327 -1.58 -10.45 6.74
CA CYS A 327 -1.07 -9.13 6.42
C CYS A 327 -1.60 -8.02 7.36
N ALA A 328 -2.16 -8.36 8.52
CA ALA A 328 -2.45 -7.33 9.53
C ALA A 328 -1.16 -6.62 9.99
N ASN A 329 -1.27 -5.31 10.22
CA ASN A 329 -0.21 -4.46 10.75
C ASN A 329 -0.64 -3.87 12.10
N PRO A 330 0.27 -3.62 13.05
CA PRO A 330 1.72 -3.85 12.97
C PRO A 330 2.16 -5.28 13.31
N VAL A 331 1.25 -6.13 13.81
CA VAL A 331 1.52 -7.53 14.14
C VAL A 331 0.60 -8.41 13.29
N PRO A 332 1.15 -9.36 12.50
CA PRO A 332 0.33 -10.24 11.65
C PRO A 332 -0.56 -11.14 12.49
N GLU A 333 -1.61 -11.69 11.88
CA GLU A 333 -2.58 -12.56 12.57
C GLU A 333 -1.94 -13.80 13.23
N ILE A 334 -0.86 -14.28 12.64
CA ILE A 334 0.03 -15.35 13.12
C ILE A 334 1.43 -15.06 12.59
N TYR A 335 2.47 -15.31 13.39
CA TYR A 335 3.83 -15.14 12.91
C TYR A 335 4.23 -16.20 11.86
N PRO A 336 5.12 -15.86 10.89
CA PRO A 336 5.50 -16.79 9.83
C PRO A 336 6.09 -18.11 10.31
N HIS A 337 6.93 -18.12 11.36
CA HIS A 337 7.50 -19.35 11.89
C HIS A 337 6.43 -20.28 12.48
N ALA A 338 5.43 -19.72 13.16
CA ALA A 338 4.31 -20.50 13.72
C ALA A 338 3.42 -21.07 12.61
N ALA A 339 3.13 -20.30 11.56
CA ALA A 339 2.37 -20.77 10.41
C ALA A 339 3.11 -21.88 9.63
N LYS A 340 4.42 -21.72 9.40
CA LYS A 340 5.27 -22.75 8.76
C LYS A 340 5.35 -24.02 9.61
N ALA A 341 5.52 -23.89 10.93
CA ALA A 341 5.51 -25.03 11.86
C ALA A 341 4.17 -25.79 11.86
N ALA A 342 3.07 -25.08 11.61
CA ALA A 342 1.73 -25.65 11.47
C ALA A 342 1.46 -26.30 10.10
N GLY A 343 2.41 -26.24 9.14
CA GLY A 343 2.30 -26.87 7.83
C GLY A 343 2.04 -25.94 6.66
N ALA A 344 2.02 -24.61 6.87
CA ALA A 344 1.96 -23.67 5.74
C ALA A 344 3.21 -23.81 4.86
N TYR A 345 3.03 -23.87 3.54
CA TYR A 345 4.14 -23.99 2.59
C TYR A 345 4.70 -22.62 2.20
N ILE A 346 3.82 -21.66 1.94
CA ILE A 346 4.16 -20.26 1.64
C ILE A 346 3.48 -19.39 2.68
N VAL A 347 4.25 -18.47 3.28
CA VAL A 347 3.70 -17.48 4.20
C VAL A 347 4.14 -16.09 3.74
N ALA A 348 3.22 -15.14 3.74
CA ALA A 348 3.46 -13.74 3.43
C ALA A 348 2.85 -12.84 4.51
N THR A 349 3.47 -11.68 4.74
CA THR A 349 2.98 -10.67 5.69
C THR A 349 3.00 -9.27 5.07
N GLY A 350 2.46 -8.28 5.76
CA GLY A 350 2.56 -6.88 5.35
C GLY A 350 3.92 -6.21 5.64
N ARG A 351 4.84 -6.92 6.32
CA ARG A 351 6.08 -6.34 6.87
C ARG A 351 7.33 -6.80 6.11
N GLY A 352 8.34 -5.94 6.08
CA GLY A 352 9.60 -6.17 5.37
C GLY A 352 10.66 -6.95 6.16
N ASP A 353 10.45 -7.18 7.47
CA ASP A 353 11.35 -7.96 8.32
C ASP A 353 11.04 -9.47 8.33
N PHE A 354 10.17 -9.92 7.42
CA PHE A 354 9.86 -11.31 7.12
C PHE A 354 9.92 -11.54 5.60
N PRO A 355 10.17 -12.78 5.14
CA PRO A 355 10.06 -13.14 3.72
C PRO A 355 8.66 -12.83 3.15
N ASN A 356 8.59 -12.63 1.84
CA ASN A 356 7.34 -12.39 1.10
C ASN A 356 6.53 -11.19 1.65
N GLN A 357 7.10 -9.99 1.62
CA GLN A 357 6.34 -8.78 1.97
C GLN A 357 5.27 -8.50 0.90
N VAL A 358 4.00 -8.74 1.23
CA VAL A 358 2.84 -8.37 0.42
C VAL A 358 2.29 -7.06 0.97
N ASN A 359 2.89 -5.95 0.53
CA ASN A 359 2.54 -4.61 0.95
C ASN A 359 2.31 -3.72 -0.27
N ASN A 360 1.33 -2.81 -0.19
CA ASN A 360 0.96 -1.93 -1.29
C ASN A 360 2.09 -0.97 -1.72
N SER A 361 3.16 -0.85 -0.93
CA SER A 361 4.44 -0.23 -1.31
C SER A 361 5.06 -0.76 -2.60
N LEU A 362 4.76 -1.99 -3.01
CA LEU A 362 5.19 -2.55 -4.31
C LEU A 362 4.33 -2.08 -5.49
N CYS A 363 3.14 -1.53 -5.22
CA CYS A 363 2.15 -1.13 -6.22
C CYS A 363 2.12 0.38 -6.44
N PHE A 364 1.79 1.16 -5.39
CA PHE A 364 1.45 2.57 -5.56
C PHE A 364 2.54 3.41 -6.24
N PRO A 365 3.86 3.20 -6.04
CA PRO A 365 4.86 4.06 -6.67
C PRO A 365 4.83 3.93 -8.19
N GLY A 366 4.84 2.69 -8.70
CA GLY A 366 4.79 2.41 -10.13
C GLY A 366 3.42 2.71 -10.74
N LEU A 367 2.33 2.37 -10.02
CA LEU A 367 0.97 2.59 -10.51
C LEU A 367 0.66 4.08 -10.68
N LEU A 368 0.96 4.88 -9.66
CA LEU A 368 0.77 6.33 -9.73
C LEU A 368 1.70 6.94 -10.78
N LYS A 369 2.94 6.47 -10.89
CA LYS A 369 3.86 6.94 -11.92
C LYS A 369 3.32 6.70 -13.33
N GLY A 370 2.85 5.49 -13.62
CA GLY A 370 2.23 5.15 -14.90
C GLY A 370 1.01 6.01 -15.21
N ALA A 371 0.11 6.16 -14.24
CA ALA A 371 -1.10 6.98 -14.39
C ALA A 371 -0.80 8.47 -14.63
N LEU A 372 0.20 9.03 -13.94
CA LEU A 372 0.62 10.43 -14.09
C LEU A 372 1.25 10.70 -15.46
N LEU A 373 2.13 9.81 -15.94
CA LEU A 373 2.82 9.97 -17.23
C LEU A 373 1.83 10.09 -18.40
N VAL A 374 0.76 9.30 -18.40
CA VAL A 374 -0.30 9.37 -19.42
C VAL A 374 -1.48 10.28 -19.05
N LYS A 375 -1.36 11.01 -17.93
CA LYS A 375 -2.38 11.90 -17.36
C LYS A 375 -3.75 11.24 -17.27
N ALA A 376 -3.79 9.99 -16.80
CA ALA A 376 -5.01 9.17 -16.73
C ALA A 376 -6.15 9.91 -15.98
N LYS A 377 -7.39 9.69 -16.40
CA LYS A 377 -8.58 10.29 -15.76
C LYS A 377 -8.96 9.58 -14.45
N LYS A 378 -8.66 8.29 -14.34
CA LYS A 378 -9.02 7.41 -13.23
C LYS A 378 -8.04 6.25 -13.14
N ILE A 379 -7.98 5.58 -11.99
CA ILE A 379 -7.38 4.26 -11.85
C ILE A 379 -8.49 3.21 -11.98
N THR A 380 -8.42 2.39 -13.02
CA THR A 380 -9.37 1.29 -13.24
C THR A 380 -8.92 0.03 -12.51
N ASP A 381 -9.83 -0.91 -12.27
CA ASP A 381 -9.48 -2.21 -11.70
C ASP A 381 -8.54 -2.99 -12.65
N LYS A 382 -8.71 -2.83 -13.97
CA LYS A 382 -7.79 -3.41 -14.96
C LYS A 382 -6.38 -2.84 -14.84
N MET A 383 -6.22 -1.54 -14.57
CA MET A 383 -4.90 -0.95 -14.29
C MET A 383 -4.26 -1.56 -13.04
N ALA A 384 -5.04 -1.78 -11.97
CA ALA A 384 -4.55 -2.46 -10.78
C ALA A 384 -4.18 -3.93 -11.06
N ILE A 385 -4.95 -4.64 -11.88
CA ILE A 385 -4.63 -6.01 -12.33
C ILE A 385 -3.35 -6.02 -13.20
N ALA A 386 -3.20 -5.08 -14.12
CA ALA A 386 -2.00 -4.94 -14.94
C ALA A 386 -0.75 -4.67 -14.09
N ALA A 387 -0.87 -3.85 -13.05
CA ALA A 387 0.16 -3.66 -12.04
C ALA A 387 0.48 -4.98 -11.31
N ALA A 388 -0.54 -5.75 -10.90
CA ALA A 388 -0.35 -7.01 -10.21
C ALA A 388 0.45 -8.03 -11.04
N TYR A 389 0.12 -8.17 -12.33
CA TYR A 389 0.88 -9.02 -13.26
C TYR A 389 2.31 -8.51 -13.44
N ALA A 390 2.54 -7.21 -13.60
CA ALA A 390 3.88 -6.64 -13.74
C ALA A 390 4.76 -6.88 -12.50
N ILE A 391 4.19 -6.81 -11.29
CA ILE A 391 4.87 -7.16 -10.03
C ILE A 391 5.21 -8.65 -10.01
N ALA A 392 4.23 -9.51 -10.33
CA ALA A 392 4.41 -10.95 -10.33
C ALA A 392 5.50 -11.40 -11.33
N GLU A 393 5.47 -10.88 -12.56
CA GLU A 393 6.47 -11.13 -13.59
C GLU A 393 7.87 -10.64 -13.20
N SER A 394 7.96 -9.51 -12.48
CA SER A 394 9.25 -8.98 -12.01
C SER A 394 9.90 -9.93 -11.00
N ALA A 395 9.15 -10.45 -10.02
CA ALA A 395 9.65 -11.49 -9.12
C ALA A 395 9.98 -12.80 -9.85
N GLU A 396 9.15 -13.21 -10.81
CA GLU A 396 9.36 -14.46 -11.55
C GLU A 396 10.70 -14.49 -12.30
N LYS A 397 11.12 -13.35 -12.88
CA LYS A 397 12.43 -13.22 -13.53
C LYS A 397 13.62 -13.45 -12.60
N ASN A 398 13.45 -13.14 -11.31
CA ASN A 398 14.50 -13.33 -10.28
C ASN A 398 14.50 -14.74 -9.67
N GLY A 399 13.55 -15.60 -10.08
CA GLY A 399 13.44 -16.98 -9.63
C GLY A 399 12.55 -17.12 -8.39
N LEU A 400 11.37 -17.72 -8.59
CA LEU A 400 10.40 -17.91 -7.50
C LEU A 400 10.84 -19.03 -6.54
N SER A 401 10.55 -18.83 -5.26
CA SER A 401 10.69 -19.86 -4.22
C SER A 401 9.58 -19.71 -3.16
N PRO A 402 9.42 -20.67 -2.24
CA PRO A 402 8.44 -20.53 -1.15
C PRO A 402 8.64 -19.30 -0.26
N ASP A 403 9.86 -18.76 -0.21
CA ASP A 403 10.23 -17.58 0.58
C ASP A 403 10.53 -16.35 -0.31
N TYR A 404 10.23 -16.44 -1.61
CA TYR A 404 10.32 -15.32 -2.55
C TYR A 404 9.24 -15.43 -3.66
N ILE A 405 8.10 -14.78 -3.43
CA ILE A 405 6.95 -14.71 -4.35
C ILE A 405 6.66 -13.30 -4.88
N ALA A 406 7.24 -12.28 -4.25
CA ALA A 406 7.06 -10.86 -4.58
C ALA A 406 8.43 -10.16 -4.48
N PRO A 407 8.69 -9.13 -5.31
CA PRO A 407 9.97 -8.44 -5.31
C PRO A 407 10.15 -7.61 -4.04
N LEU A 408 11.40 -7.29 -3.71
CA LEU A 408 11.73 -6.36 -2.62
C LEU A 408 11.52 -4.90 -3.05
N MET A 409 11.35 -4.00 -2.07
CA MET A 409 11.16 -2.56 -2.36
C MET A 409 12.40 -1.89 -2.97
N ASP A 410 13.59 -2.47 -2.85
CA ASP A 410 14.83 -1.96 -3.44
C ASP A 410 15.05 -2.47 -4.89
N GLU A 411 14.21 -3.39 -5.38
CA GLU A 411 14.21 -3.86 -6.77
C GLU A 411 13.52 -2.86 -7.70
N THR A 412 14.20 -1.73 -7.95
CA THR A 412 13.65 -0.57 -8.68
C THR A 412 13.13 -0.84 -10.09
N GLU A 413 13.54 -1.95 -10.73
CA GLU A 413 13.01 -2.36 -12.03
C GLU A 413 11.51 -2.64 -11.98
N THR A 414 11.02 -3.19 -10.87
CA THR A 414 9.60 -3.48 -10.65
C THR A 414 8.73 -2.23 -10.86
N PHE A 415 9.09 -1.09 -10.27
CA PHE A 415 8.27 0.14 -10.38
C PHE A 415 8.22 0.68 -11.81
N ARG A 416 9.29 0.51 -12.58
CA ARG A 416 9.36 0.90 -14.00
C ARG A 416 8.47 0.00 -14.86
N ASN A 417 8.48 -1.31 -14.59
CA ASN A 417 7.61 -2.28 -15.25
C ASN A 417 6.14 -2.04 -14.92
N VAL A 418 5.83 -1.77 -13.65
CA VAL A 418 4.47 -1.41 -13.21
C VAL A 418 4.00 -0.13 -13.89
N ALA A 419 4.82 0.93 -13.93
CA ALA A 419 4.47 2.17 -14.61
C ALA A 419 4.15 1.95 -16.10
N LYS A 420 4.96 1.14 -16.79
CA LYS A 420 4.72 0.73 -18.18
C LYS A 420 3.39 0.00 -18.34
N ALA A 421 3.14 -1.04 -17.55
CA ALA A 421 1.92 -1.85 -17.63
C ALA A 421 0.67 -1.01 -17.35
N VAL A 422 0.71 -0.17 -16.32
CA VAL A 422 -0.40 0.70 -15.94
C VAL A 422 -0.69 1.76 -17.00
N ALA A 423 0.33 2.39 -17.55
CA ALA A 423 0.15 3.38 -18.62
C ALA A 423 -0.49 2.75 -19.88
N LEU A 424 0.01 1.58 -20.30
CA LEU A 424 -0.53 0.82 -21.43
C LEU A 424 -1.99 0.44 -21.19
N GLN A 425 -2.32 -0.07 -20.01
CA GLN A 425 -3.69 -0.41 -19.66
C GLN A 425 -4.61 0.83 -19.61
N ALA A 426 -4.10 1.97 -19.12
CA ALA A 426 -4.87 3.22 -19.10
C ALA A 426 -5.21 3.72 -20.52
N MET A 427 -4.29 3.51 -21.47
CA MET A 427 -4.52 3.80 -22.89
C MET A 427 -5.53 2.84 -23.50
N GLU A 428 -5.43 1.54 -23.22
CA GLU A 428 -6.40 0.52 -23.67
C GLU A 428 -7.80 0.78 -23.11
N ASP A 429 -7.91 1.15 -21.84
CA ASP A 429 -9.18 1.47 -21.18
C ASP A 429 -9.77 2.82 -21.65
N GLY A 430 -9.05 3.59 -22.48
CA GLY A 430 -9.49 4.89 -22.97
C GLY A 430 -9.53 5.99 -21.90
N VAL A 431 -8.86 5.78 -20.77
CA VAL A 431 -8.79 6.74 -19.66
C VAL A 431 -7.53 7.61 -19.69
N ALA A 432 -6.52 7.27 -20.50
CA ALA A 432 -5.35 8.10 -20.75
C ALA A 432 -5.69 9.39 -21.52
N ARG A 433 -5.00 10.50 -21.20
CA ARG A 433 -5.11 11.77 -21.95
C ARG A 433 -3.90 12.02 -22.85
N VAL A 434 -2.80 11.34 -22.60
CA VAL A 434 -1.57 11.37 -23.40
C VAL A 434 -1.28 9.96 -23.86
N GLN A 435 -0.87 9.82 -25.12
CA GLN A 435 -0.44 8.55 -25.70
C GLN A 435 1.07 8.46 -25.63
N MET A 436 1.59 7.33 -25.17
CA MET A 436 3.01 7.03 -25.09
C MET A 436 3.22 5.56 -25.46
N THR A 437 4.33 5.23 -26.08
CA THR A 437 4.76 3.84 -26.23
C THR A 437 5.21 3.28 -24.88
N GLY A 438 5.18 1.95 -24.72
CA GLY A 438 5.64 1.31 -23.49
C GLY A 438 7.11 1.62 -23.16
N ASP A 439 7.95 1.84 -24.18
CA ASP A 439 9.37 2.13 -24.00
C ASP A 439 9.60 3.58 -23.59
N GLU A 440 8.81 4.53 -24.11
CA GLU A 440 8.81 5.92 -23.64
C GLU A 440 8.41 6.01 -22.16
N VAL A 441 7.34 5.29 -21.76
CA VAL A 441 6.90 5.25 -20.36
C VAL A 441 7.99 4.68 -19.47
N TYR A 442 8.57 3.54 -19.86
CA TYR A 442 9.64 2.89 -19.09
C TYR A 442 10.86 3.80 -18.94
N ALA A 443 11.32 4.41 -20.04
CA ALA A 443 12.49 5.29 -20.04
C ALA A 443 12.27 6.53 -19.16
N GLN A 444 11.08 7.14 -19.24
CA GLN A 444 10.75 8.31 -18.44
C GLN A 444 10.60 7.96 -16.95
N ALA A 445 9.93 6.85 -16.62
CA ALA A 445 9.84 6.35 -15.25
C ALA A 445 11.22 6.04 -14.67
N LYS A 446 12.08 5.35 -15.44
CA LYS A 446 13.47 5.07 -15.05
C LYS A 446 14.23 6.35 -14.72
N LYS A 447 14.19 7.33 -15.63
CA LYS A 447 14.89 8.61 -15.46
C LYS A 447 14.49 9.29 -14.16
N GLU A 448 13.19 9.46 -13.92
CA GLU A 448 12.71 10.21 -12.75
C GLU A 448 12.93 9.46 -11.43
N ILE A 449 12.83 8.13 -11.42
CA ILE A 449 13.17 7.31 -10.24
C ILE A 449 14.67 7.47 -9.92
N ASP A 450 15.53 7.35 -10.92
CA ASP A 450 16.98 7.45 -10.74
C ASP A 450 17.38 8.86 -10.28
N GLU A 451 16.82 9.92 -10.89
CA GLU A 451 17.03 11.31 -10.47
C GLU A 451 16.63 11.53 -9.01
N SER A 452 15.47 11.01 -8.59
CA SER A 452 14.98 11.11 -7.22
C SER A 452 15.94 10.47 -6.22
N ARG A 453 16.38 9.23 -6.50
CA ARG A 453 17.30 8.49 -5.64
C ARG A 453 18.68 9.16 -5.57
N ASN A 454 19.21 9.58 -6.71
CA ASN A 454 20.51 10.27 -6.79
C ASN A 454 20.49 11.60 -6.03
N LEU A 455 19.37 12.32 -6.07
CA LEU A 455 19.19 13.54 -5.30
C LEU A 455 19.18 13.28 -3.80
N THR A 456 18.43 12.27 -3.34
CA THR A 456 18.47 11.85 -1.93
C THR A 456 19.88 11.47 -1.49
N GLN A 457 20.59 10.67 -2.29
CA GLN A 457 21.97 10.27 -2.00
C GLN A 457 22.89 11.49 -1.94
N SER A 458 22.79 12.42 -2.90
CA SER A 458 23.58 13.65 -2.90
C SER A 458 23.33 14.52 -1.67
N LEU A 459 22.08 14.60 -1.19
CA LEU A 459 21.75 15.32 0.04
C LEU A 459 22.37 14.65 1.28
N MET A 460 22.43 13.32 1.31
CA MET A 460 23.11 12.56 2.38
C MET A 460 24.64 12.76 2.31
N ASP A 461 25.24 12.58 1.14
CA ASP A 461 26.69 12.72 0.91
C ASP A 461 27.22 14.12 1.27
N ASN A 462 26.38 15.15 1.08
CA ASN A 462 26.70 16.54 1.42
C ASN A 462 26.19 16.96 2.81
N ASN A 463 25.72 16.02 3.63
CA ASN A 463 25.25 16.25 5.00
C ASN A 463 24.09 17.26 5.13
N PHE A 464 23.30 17.44 4.07
CA PHE A 464 22.01 18.14 4.13
C PHE A 464 20.93 17.26 4.76
N ILE A 465 21.02 15.95 4.56
CA ILE A 465 20.34 14.94 5.37
C ILE A 465 21.40 14.38 6.31
N LYS A 466 21.27 14.66 7.61
CA LYS A 466 22.28 14.29 8.60
C LYS A 466 22.29 12.79 8.84
N GLU A 467 23.47 12.23 9.03
CA GLU A 467 23.65 10.86 9.51
C GLU A 467 23.34 10.80 11.03
N PRO A 468 22.46 9.91 11.50
CA PRO A 468 22.17 9.77 12.92
C PRO A 468 23.33 9.01 13.61
N PRO A 469 23.72 9.40 14.84
CA PRO A 469 24.69 8.64 15.62
C PRO A 469 24.22 7.20 15.87
N LEU A 470 25.15 6.23 15.81
CA LEU A 470 24.83 4.81 16.06
C LEU A 470 24.31 4.58 17.48
N GLU A 471 24.76 5.39 18.44
CA GLU A 471 24.34 5.34 19.83
C GLU A 471 22.81 5.49 19.97
N MET A 472 22.16 6.25 19.08
CA MET A 472 20.70 6.37 19.09
C MET A 472 20.00 5.02 18.81
N LEU A 473 20.57 4.20 17.93
CA LEU A 473 20.05 2.87 17.63
C LEU A 473 20.36 1.90 18.77
N GLU A 474 21.52 2.02 19.40
CA GLU A 474 21.89 1.23 20.57
C GLU A 474 20.92 1.47 21.73
N ASP A 475 20.62 2.74 22.03
CA ASP A 475 19.63 3.13 23.04
C ASP A 475 18.24 2.55 22.73
N CYS A 476 17.82 2.57 21.45
CA CYS A 476 16.56 1.95 21.04
C CYS A 476 16.54 0.43 21.27
N LEU A 477 17.65 -0.25 20.99
CA LEU A 477 17.78 -1.69 21.20
C LEU A 477 17.73 -2.03 22.69
N GLU A 478 18.43 -1.27 23.53
CA GLU A 478 18.40 -1.46 24.98
C GLU A 478 16.98 -1.27 25.55
N LYS A 479 16.28 -0.20 25.13
CA LYS A 479 14.88 0.02 25.49
C LYS A 479 13.96 -1.12 25.05
N ALA A 480 14.13 -1.60 23.82
CA ALA A 480 13.32 -2.69 23.29
C ALA A 480 13.54 -4.00 24.07
N ILE A 481 14.78 -4.33 24.40
CA ILE A 481 15.11 -5.51 25.22
C ILE A 481 14.54 -5.34 26.64
N ALA A 482 14.70 -4.17 27.26
CA ALA A 482 14.18 -3.91 28.61
C ALA A 482 12.65 -4.01 28.70
N GLN A 483 11.92 -3.71 27.61
CA GLN A 483 10.46 -3.88 27.54
C GLN A 483 10.01 -5.35 27.47
N MET A 484 10.92 -6.28 27.17
CA MET A 484 10.58 -7.70 27.04
C MET A 484 10.67 -8.48 28.37
N GLY A 485 11.18 -7.86 29.44
CA GLY A 485 11.42 -8.51 30.74
C GLY A 485 12.83 -9.03 30.86
#